data_AF-A0A8S3H699-F1
#
_entry.id   AF-A0A8S3H699-F1
#
_cell.length_a   1.000
_cell.length_b   1.000
_cell.length_c   1.000
_cell.angle_alpha   90.00
_cell.angle_beta   90.00
_cell.angle_gamma   90.00
#
_symmetry.space_group_name_H-M   'P 1'
#
loop_
_entity.id
_entity.type
_entity.pdbx_description
1 polymer ?
#
loop_
_entity_poly.entity_id
_entity_poly.type
_entity_poly.pdbx_seq_one_letter_code
_entity_poly.pdbx_strand_id
1 'polypeptide(L)'
;TDKNHGQYNEDYAKITKKIDYKTQIELSTYSNYAYTTYALHFHDVIDHIFYESNKFKFQRSIPMPTHEQVTEFTALPSCKIPSDHLAVVIELEILKSS
;
A
#
# COMPACT_ATOMS: atom_id res chain seq x y z
N THR A 1 5.59 22.29 -14.30
CA THR A 1 6.11 21.78 -15.58
C THR A 1 6.36 20.31 -15.42
N ASP A 2 5.40 19.54 -15.91
CA ASP A 2 5.29 18.08 -15.77
C ASP A 2 6.08 17.41 -16.91
N LYS A 3 7.14 16.64 -16.62
CA LYS A 3 7.97 15.96 -17.64
C LYS A 3 8.66 14.67 -17.18
N ASN A 4 8.13 13.91 -16.23
CA ASN A 4 8.67 12.57 -15.91
C ASN A 4 7.59 11.49 -15.88
N HIS A 5 6.64 11.52 -16.82
CA HIS A 5 5.90 10.32 -17.17
C HIS A 5 6.83 9.41 -17.97
N GLY A 6 7.13 8.24 -17.41
CA GLY A 6 8.14 7.29 -17.87
C GLY A 6 8.14 7.07 -19.38
N GLN A 7 9.27 7.43 -19.99
CA GLN A 7 9.59 7.03 -21.35
C GLN A 7 9.79 5.51 -21.31
N TYR A 8 8.88 4.77 -21.96
CA TYR A 8 9.06 3.34 -22.22
C TYR A 8 10.43 3.16 -22.88
N ASN A 9 11.40 2.60 -22.14
CA ASN A 9 12.69 2.26 -22.72
C ASN A 9 12.51 1.02 -23.61
N GLU A 10 12.96 1.11 -24.85
CA GLU A 10 12.94 0.03 -25.86
C GLU A 10 13.65 -1.25 -25.38
N ASP A 11 14.51 -1.14 -24.37
CA ASP A 11 15.13 -2.29 -23.70
C ASP A 11 14.12 -3.17 -22.96
N TYR A 12 13.05 -2.61 -22.37
CA TYR A 12 12.02 -3.38 -21.66
C TYR A 12 11.17 -4.22 -22.61
N ALA A 13 10.99 -3.78 -23.87
CA ALA A 13 10.21 -4.51 -24.87
C ALA A 13 10.88 -5.84 -25.27
N LYS A 14 12.21 -5.94 -25.16
CA LYS A 14 13.00 -7.13 -25.52
C LYS A 14 12.96 -8.25 -24.47
N ILE A 15 12.49 -7.95 -23.25
CA ILE A 15 12.42 -8.88 -22.11
C ILE A 15 10.99 -9.17 -21.63
N THR A 16 9.98 -8.53 -22.23
CA THR A 16 8.57 -8.77 -21.88
C THR A 16 8.04 -10.08 -22.48
N LYS A 17 7.86 -11.08 -21.62
CA LYS A 17 7.01 -12.26 -21.90
C LYS A 17 5.62 -11.99 -21.34
N LYS A 18 4.60 -11.98 -22.19
CA LYS A 18 3.20 -11.94 -21.74
C LYS A 18 2.88 -13.30 -21.11
N ILE A 19 2.58 -13.30 -19.81
CA ILE A 19 2.13 -14.49 -19.09
C ILE A 19 0.76 -14.15 -18.50
N ASP A 20 -0.20 -15.04 -18.71
CA ASP A 20 -1.54 -14.93 -18.13
C ASP A 20 -1.56 -15.75 -16.83
N TYR A 21 -1.95 -15.12 -15.73
CA TYR A 21 -2.03 -15.74 -14.41
C TYR A 21 -3.46 -15.60 -13.90
N LYS A 22 -4.06 -16.74 -13.54
CA LYS A 22 -5.37 -16.80 -12.89
C LYS A 22 -5.21 -17.36 -11.49
N THR A 23 -5.77 -16.66 -10.50
CA THR A 23 -5.83 -17.14 -9.12
C THR A 23 -7.21 -17.74 -8.85
N GLN A 24 -7.29 -18.64 -7.87
CA GLN A 24 -8.56 -19.19 -7.36
C GLN A 24 -9.01 -18.50 -6.06
N ILE A 25 -8.28 -17.47 -5.62
CA ILE A 25 -8.49 -16.83 -4.33
C ILE A 25 -9.09 -15.45 -4.59
N GLU A 26 -10.25 -15.18 -3.98
CA GLU A 26 -10.91 -13.88 -4.04
C GLU A 26 -10.32 -12.97 -2.96
N LEU A 27 -9.38 -12.12 -3.35
CA LEU A 27 -8.69 -11.20 -2.44
C LEU A 27 -9.32 -9.82 -2.48
N SER A 28 -9.50 -9.23 -1.29
CA SER A 28 -9.86 -7.83 -1.09
C SER A 28 -8.81 -7.13 -0.23
N THR A 29 -8.83 -5.80 -0.25
CA THR A 29 -7.95 -4.94 0.55
C THR A 29 -8.65 -3.62 0.87
N TYR A 30 -8.26 -2.97 1.95
CA TYR A 30 -8.64 -1.58 2.24
C TYR A 30 -7.52 -0.66 1.75
N SER A 31 -7.85 0.30 0.88
CA SER A 31 -6.84 1.10 0.14
C SER A 31 -6.99 2.62 0.32
N ASN A 32 -7.81 3.09 1.26
CA ASN A 32 -8.01 4.52 1.46
C ASN A 32 -6.97 5.11 2.43
N TYR A 33 -5.72 5.16 1.96
CA TYR A 33 -4.57 5.81 2.61
C TYR A 33 -3.94 6.81 1.63
N ALA A 34 -3.42 7.93 2.13
CA ALA A 34 -2.67 8.88 1.29
C ALA A 34 -1.27 8.35 0.93
N TYR A 35 -0.65 7.63 1.86
CA TYR A 35 0.64 6.95 1.72
C TYR A 35 0.79 5.90 2.82
N THR A 36 1.58 4.85 2.56
CA THR A 36 2.05 3.89 3.57
C THR A 36 3.55 4.00 3.81
N THR A 37 4.27 4.70 2.93
CA THR A 37 5.67 5.11 3.11
C THR A 37 5.82 6.61 2.88
N TYR A 38 6.69 7.26 3.66
CA TYR A 38 6.99 8.68 3.50
C TYR A 38 8.49 8.96 3.72
N ALA A 39 9.28 8.75 2.67
CA ALA A 39 10.68 9.12 2.61
C ALA A 39 10.86 10.51 1.98
N LEU A 40 12.03 11.13 2.19
CA LEU A 40 12.31 12.51 1.78
C LEU A 40 11.99 12.84 0.30
N HIS A 41 12.15 11.86 -0.60
CA HIS A 41 11.93 12.04 -2.03
C HIS A 41 10.90 11.07 -2.62
N PHE A 42 10.19 10.31 -1.76
CA PHE A 42 9.26 9.28 -2.21
C PHE A 42 8.18 9.03 -1.16
N HIS A 43 6.93 9.10 -1.58
CA HIS A 43 5.78 8.74 -0.77
C HIS A 43 4.73 8.10 -1.67
N ASP A 44 4.25 6.92 -1.29
CA ASP A 44 3.26 6.18 -2.05
C ASP A 44 2.55 5.15 -1.16
N VAL A 45 1.55 4.48 -1.70
CA VAL A 45 0.88 3.32 -1.09
C VAL A 45 1.52 2.05 -1.67
N ILE A 46 2.44 1.45 -0.93
CA ILE A 46 3.14 0.21 -1.33
C ILE A 46 2.95 -0.96 -0.35
N ASP A 47 2.22 -0.74 0.74
CA ASP A 47 1.89 -1.75 1.74
C ASP A 47 0.40 -2.09 1.71
N HIS A 48 0.09 -3.39 1.70
CA HIS A 48 -1.29 -3.89 1.62
C HIS A 48 -1.50 -5.07 2.56
N ILE A 49 -2.66 -5.11 3.21
CA ILE A 49 -3.19 -6.32 3.87
C ILE A 49 -4.27 -6.89 2.96
N PHE A 50 -3.91 -7.93 2.20
CA PHE A 50 -4.88 -8.70 1.44
C PHE A 50 -5.55 -9.74 2.35
N TYR A 51 -6.86 -9.89 2.20
CA TYR A 51 -7.65 -10.91 2.90
C TYR A 51 -8.67 -11.54 1.94
N GLU A 52 -9.05 -12.78 2.24
CA GLU A 52 -10.08 -13.51 1.48
C GLU A 52 -11.47 -12.95 1.82
N SER A 53 -12.11 -12.28 0.86
CA SER A 53 -13.42 -11.61 1.07
C SER A 53 -14.56 -12.56 1.41
N ASN A 54 -14.43 -13.82 1.02
CA ASN A 54 -15.39 -14.88 1.34
C ASN A 54 -15.18 -15.49 2.75
N LYS A 55 -14.06 -15.20 3.43
CA LYS A 55 -13.75 -15.70 4.79
C LYS A 55 -13.69 -14.59 5.84
N PHE A 56 -13.40 -13.36 5.42
CA PHE A 56 -13.24 -12.23 6.32
C PHE A 56 -14.08 -11.04 5.86
N LYS A 57 -14.69 -10.36 6.82
CA LYS A 57 -15.38 -9.09 6.60
C LYS A 57 -14.58 -7.96 7.24
N PHE A 58 -14.22 -6.97 6.43
CA PHE A 58 -13.62 -5.73 6.92
C PHE A 58 -14.61 -4.97 7.82
N GLN A 59 -14.14 -4.59 9.01
CA GLN A 59 -14.92 -3.81 9.96
C GLN A 59 -14.50 -2.34 9.92
N ARG A 60 -13.19 -2.09 10.12
CA ARG A 60 -12.62 -0.74 10.14
C ARG A 60 -11.10 -0.77 9.96
N SER A 61 -10.53 0.39 9.66
CA SER A 61 -9.09 0.67 9.77
C SER A 61 -8.81 1.47 11.04
N ILE A 62 -7.61 1.33 11.58
CA ILE A 62 -7.11 2.25 12.60
C ILE A 62 -6.49 3.46 11.86
N PRO A 63 -6.84 4.71 12.22
CA PRO A 63 -6.30 5.89 11.55
C PRO A 63 -4.77 5.94 11.61
N MET A 64 -4.16 6.28 10.47
CA MET A 64 -2.74 6.61 10.40
C MET A 64 -2.44 7.93 11.15
N PRO A 65 -1.17 8.18 11.52
CA PRO A 65 -0.74 9.51 11.95
C PRO A 65 -1.13 10.58 10.92
N THR A 66 -1.44 11.78 11.41
CA THR A 66 -1.75 12.94 10.57
C THR A 66 -0.55 13.34 9.70
N HIS A 67 -0.79 14.10 8.63
CA HIS A 67 0.29 14.56 7.77
C HIS A 67 1.30 15.42 8.55
N GLU A 68 0.79 16.30 9.42
CA GLU A 68 1.61 17.16 10.28
C GLU A 68 2.54 16.36 11.19
N GLN A 69 2.06 15.23 11.74
CA GLN A 69 2.88 14.33 12.56
C GLN A 69 3.94 13.58 11.76
N VAL A 70 3.62 13.18 10.52
CA VAL A 70 4.54 12.47 9.63
C VAL A 70 5.67 13.39 9.15
N THR A 71 5.35 14.64 8.83
CA THR A 71 6.30 15.61 8.28
C THR A 71 6.99 16.48 9.34
N GLU A 72 6.71 16.26 10.64
CA GLU A 72 7.27 17.06 11.73
C GLU A 72 8.80 17.15 11.66
N PHE A 73 9.47 16.06 11.25
CA PHE A 73 10.91 15.98 11.06
C PHE A 73 11.32 15.89 9.59
N THR A 74 10.55 16.52 8.69
CA THR A 74 10.69 16.51 7.22
C THR A 74 10.26 15.21 6.54
N ALA A 75 10.71 14.06 7.03
CA ALA A 75 10.37 12.74 6.50
C ALA A 75 10.53 11.66 7.57
N LEU A 76 10.21 10.42 7.20
CA LEU A 76 10.45 9.25 8.02
C LEU A 76 11.74 8.51 7.57
N PRO A 77 12.39 7.71 8.46
CA PRO A 77 12.09 7.58 9.90
C PRO A 77 12.45 8.87 10.67
N SER A 78 11.96 8.97 11.91
CA SER A 78 12.22 10.08 12.82
C SER A 78 12.40 9.60 14.27
N CYS A 79 12.66 10.52 15.20
CA CYS A 79 12.75 10.19 16.63
C CYS A 79 11.41 9.77 17.25
N LYS A 80 10.27 10.03 16.60
CA LYS A 80 8.93 9.62 17.05
C LYS A 80 8.38 8.40 16.31
N ILE A 81 8.80 8.21 15.05
CA ILE A 81 8.31 7.13 14.18
C ILE A 81 9.53 6.39 13.63
N PRO A 82 9.79 5.15 14.07
CA PRO A 82 11.08 4.49 13.89
C PRO A 82 11.30 3.84 12.50
N SER A 83 10.32 3.96 11.59
CA SER A 83 10.34 3.36 10.25
C SER A 83 9.92 4.41 9.21
N ASP A 84 10.40 4.28 7.98
CA ASP A 84 9.93 5.04 6.82
C ASP A 84 8.54 4.61 6.33
N HIS A 85 8.08 3.43 6.77
CA HIS A 85 6.73 2.92 6.57
C HIS A 85 5.83 3.13 7.79
N LEU A 86 4.55 3.43 7.54
CA LEU A 86 3.48 3.48 8.52
C LEU A 86 2.79 2.13 8.61
N ALA A 87 2.47 1.71 9.85
CA ALA A 87 1.79 0.45 10.09
C ALA A 87 0.35 0.48 9.54
N VAL A 88 0.05 -0.37 8.56
CA VAL A 88 -1.32 -0.62 8.11
C VAL A 88 -2.00 -1.53 9.13
N VAL A 89 -3.08 -1.06 9.76
CA VAL A 89 -3.81 -1.83 10.79
C VAL A 89 -5.30 -1.83 10.45
N ILE A 90 -5.86 -3.03 10.32
CA ILE A 90 -7.29 -3.23 10.04
C ILE A 90 -7.89 -4.24 11.02
N GLU A 91 -9.19 -4.09 11.25
CA GLU A 91 -9.99 -5.06 12.00
C GLU A 91 -10.81 -5.90 11.02
N LEU A 92 -10.70 -7.22 11.15
CA LEU A 92 -11.41 -8.21 10.35
C LEU A 92 -12.27 -9.10 11.25
N GLU A 93 -13.49 -9.36 10.81
CA GLU A 93 -14.38 -10.36 11.41
C GLU A 93 -14.27 -11.66 10.60
N ILE A 94 -14.12 -12.80 11.28
CA ILE A 94 -14.17 -14.12 10.63
C ILE A 94 -15.63 -14.45 10.30
N LEU A 95 -15.91 -14.72 9.02
CA LEU A 95 -17.20 -15.21 8.57
C LEU A 95 -17.33 -16.68 8.96
N LYS A 96 -18.43 -17.04 9.63
CA LYS A 96 -18.72 -18.44 9.93
C LYS A 96 -19.20 -19.14 8.67
N SER A 97 -18.64 -20.30 8.38
CA SER A 97 -19.20 -21.21 7.39
C SER A 97 -20.57 -21.70 7.87
N SER A 98 -21.60 -21.48 7.06
CA SER A 98 -22.93 -22.06 7.25
C SER A 98 -22.94 -23.57 7.07
#